data_AF-A0A519ZXS7-F1
#
_entry.id   AF-A0A519ZXS7-F1
#
_cell.length_a   1.000
_cell.length_b   1.000
_cell.length_c   1.000
_cell.angle_alpha   90.00
_cell.angle_beta   90.00
_cell.angle_gamma   90.00
#
_symmetry.space_group_name_H-M   'P 1'
#
loop_
_entity.id
_entity.type
_entity.pdbx_description
1 polymer ?
#
loop_
_entity_poly.entity_id
_entity_poly.type
_entity_poly.pdbx_seq_one_letter_code
_entity_poly.pdbx_strand_id
1 'polypeptide(L)' 'MLASKLPDVGVSIFAQMTALAQETGALNLAQGFPDYDPPLALREALARHALAPGSHQYAPMPGLPRLRAAIAAQVARLQP' A
#
# COMPACT_ATOMS: atom_id res chain seq x y z
N MET A 1 -18.50 9.15 -30.27
CA MET A 1 -17.82 8.21 -29.34
C MET A 1 -16.74 8.97 -28.60
N LEU A 2 -16.59 8.76 -27.29
CA LEU A 2 -15.51 9.38 -26.52
C LEU A 2 -14.20 8.64 -26.82
N ALA A 3 -13.15 9.38 -27.22
CA ALA A 3 -11.83 8.83 -27.41
C ALA A 3 -11.10 8.71 -26.06
N SER A 4 -10.53 7.54 -25.78
CA SER A 4 -9.73 7.33 -24.58
C SER A 4 -8.46 8.19 -24.63
N LYS A 5 -8.08 8.79 -23.49
CA LYS A 5 -6.75 9.41 -23.32
C LYS A 5 -5.63 8.37 -23.15
N LEU A 6 -6.01 7.10 -23.03
CA LEU A 6 -5.17 5.96 -22.70
C LEU A 6 -5.60 4.75 -23.56
N PRO A 7 -5.52 4.84 -24.90
CA PRO A 7 -6.05 3.80 -25.78
C PRO A 7 -5.26 2.49 -25.70
N ASP A 8 -3.97 2.55 -25.38
CA ASP A 8 -3.04 1.41 -25.50
C ASP A 8 -2.46 0.94 -24.15
N VAL A 9 -3.04 1.35 -23.01
CA VAL A 9 -2.62 0.86 -21.68
C VAL A 9 -3.47 -0.34 -21.27
N GLY A 10 -3.11 -1.49 -21.82
CA GLY A 10 -3.72 -2.77 -21.45
C GLY A 10 -3.36 -3.24 -20.03
N VAL A 11 -3.63 -4.51 -19.76
CA VAL A 11 -3.24 -5.17 -18.51
C VAL A 11 -1.71 -5.21 -18.38
N SER A 12 -1.18 -4.97 -17.18
CA SER A 12 0.27 -5.03 -16.95
C SER A 12 0.78 -6.48 -16.94
N ILE A 13 2.04 -6.68 -17.33
CA ILE A 13 2.69 -8.00 -17.27
C ILE A 13 2.67 -8.59 -15.85
N PHE A 14 2.74 -7.76 -14.81
CA PHE A 14 2.66 -8.19 -13.40
C PHE A 14 1.33 -8.85 -13.07
N ALA A 15 0.22 -8.29 -13.56
CA ALA A 15 -1.11 -8.86 -13.37
C ALA A 15 -1.25 -10.17 -14.15
N GLN A 16 -0.79 -10.20 -15.42
CA GLN A 16 -0.85 -11.41 -16.25
C GLN A 16 -0.02 -12.56 -15.67
N MET A 17 1.21 -12.29 -15.24
CA MET A 17 2.09 -13.31 -14.65
C MET A 17 1.58 -13.80 -13.29
N THR A 18 1.00 -12.92 -12.48
CA THR A 18 0.39 -13.32 -11.20
C THR A 18 -0.77 -14.27 -11.42
N ALA A 19 -1.67 -13.96 -12.37
CA ALA A 19 -2.80 -14.84 -12.71
C ALA A 19 -2.30 -16.19 -13.25
N LEU A 20 -1.34 -16.18 -14.18
CA LEU A 20 -0.79 -17.41 -14.75
C LEU A 20 -0.12 -18.29 -13.69
N ALA A 21 0.61 -17.70 -12.74
CA ALA A 21 1.23 -18.44 -11.64
C ALA A 21 0.18 -19.11 -10.74
N GLN A 22 -0.94 -18.43 -10.47
CA GLN A 22 -2.06 -19.02 -9.72
C GLN A 22 -2.75 -20.15 -10.48
N GLU A 23 -3.01 -19.96 -11.78
CA GLU A 23 -3.64 -20.96 -12.64
C GLU A 23 -2.79 -22.23 -12.80
N THR A 24 -1.47 -22.09 -12.85
CA THR A 24 -0.53 -23.20 -13.06
C THR A 24 0.03 -23.79 -11.77
N GLY A 25 -0.26 -23.18 -10.62
CA GLY A 25 0.36 -23.55 -9.34
C GLY A 25 1.86 -23.25 -9.26
N ALA A 26 2.37 -22.36 -10.11
CA ALA A 26 3.77 -21.96 -10.09
C ALA A 26 4.08 -21.05 -8.89
N LEU A 27 5.31 -21.15 -8.37
CA LEU A 27 5.84 -20.23 -7.36
C LEU A 27 6.03 -18.83 -7.98
N ASN A 28 5.35 -17.82 -7.42
CA ASN A 28 5.39 -16.46 -7.96
C ASN A 28 6.53 -15.62 -7.33
N LEU A 29 7.73 -15.73 -7.88
CA LEU A 29 8.87 -14.87 -7.48
C LEU A 29 8.82 -13.45 -8.08
N ALA A 30 7.83 -13.16 -8.92
CA ALA A 30 7.65 -11.85 -9.55
C ALA A 30 6.74 -10.91 -8.74
N GLN A 31 6.11 -11.39 -7.66
CA GLN A 31 5.22 -10.55 -6.85
C GLN A 31 5.99 -9.40 -6.18
N GLY A 32 5.41 -8.20 -6.24
CA GLY A 32 6.01 -6.98 -5.68
C GLY A 32 5.64 -6.70 -4.21
N PHE A 33 5.01 -7.65 -3.52
CA PHE A 33 4.59 -7.51 -2.13
C PHE A 33 5.03 -8.71 -1.28
N PRO A 34 5.30 -8.52 0.03
CA PRO A 34 5.64 -9.61 0.94
C PRO A 34 4.52 -10.66 1.05
N ASP A 35 4.89 -11.92 1.25
CA ASP A 35 3.99 -13.05 1.54
C ASP A 35 3.76 -13.27 3.05
N TYR A 36 4.23 -12.34 3.89
CA TYR A 36 4.08 -12.36 5.35
C TYR A 36 3.34 -11.13 5.87
N ASP A 37 2.81 -11.26 7.09
CA ASP A 37 2.05 -10.20 7.74
C ASP A 37 2.91 -8.98 8.14
N PRO A 38 2.33 -7.76 8.15
CA PRO A 38 2.97 -6.60 8.75
C PRO A 38 3.29 -6.80 10.25
N PRO A 39 4.23 -6.01 10.81
CA PRO A 39 4.57 -6.11 12.24
C PRO A 39 3.35 -6.05 13.16
N LEU A 40 3.30 -6.95 14.17
CA LEU A 40 2.16 -7.09 15.07
C LEU A 40 1.72 -5.76 15.72
N ALA A 41 2.68 -4.97 16.21
CA ALA A 41 2.41 -3.68 16.85
C ALA A 41 1.66 -2.70 15.92
N LEU A 42 1.92 -2.75 14.61
CA LEU A 42 1.21 -1.94 13.61
C LEU A 42 -0.24 -2.41 13.46
N ARG A 43 -0.45 -3.72 13.36
CA ARG A 43 -1.78 -4.32 13.23
C ARG A 43 -2.66 -4.02 14.44
N GLU A 44 -2.09 -4.12 15.65
CA GLU A 44 -2.80 -3.79 16.89
C GLU A 44 -3.11 -2.29 17.01
N ALA A 45 -2.18 -1.42 16.61
CA ALA A 45 -2.41 0.03 16.60
C ALA A 45 -3.54 0.41 15.65
N LEU A 46 -3.58 -0.21 14.45
CA LEU A 46 -4.67 -0.04 13.50
C LEU A 46 -6.00 -0.52 14.08
N ALA A 47 -6.05 -1.72 14.67
CA ALA A 47 -7.26 -2.28 15.25
C ALA A 47 -7.83 -1.36 16.35
N ARG A 48 -6.97 -0.87 17.27
CA ARG A 48 -7.39 0.10 18.30
C ARG A 48 -7.91 1.40 17.69
N HIS A 49 -7.25 1.92 16.66
CA HIS A 49 -7.66 3.16 16.02
C HIS A 49 -9.00 3.02 15.29
N ALA A 50 -9.20 1.94 14.54
CA ALA A 50 -10.40 1.69 13.75
C ALA A 50 -11.68 1.60 14.60
N LEU A 51 -11.54 1.20 15.87
CA LEU A 51 -12.65 1.12 16.83
C LEU A 51 -12.87 2.44 17.59
N ALA A 52 -11.96 3.40 17.50
CA ALA A 52 -12.08 4.67 18.21
C ALA A 52 -13.12 5.60 17.54
N PRO A 53 -13.97 6.31 18.30
CA PRO A 53 -14.91 7.29 17.74
C PRO A 53 -14.19 8.35 16.89
N GLY A 54 -14.79 8.70 15.74
CA GLY A 54 -14.25 9.73 14.84
C GLY A 54 -13.02 9.31 14.01
N SER A 55 -12.57 8.07 14.10
CA SER A 55 -11.39 7.56 13.37
C SER A 55 -11.59 7.38 11.86
N HIS A 56 -12.82 7.45 11.35
CA HIS A 56 -13.14 7.25 9.94
C HIS A 56 -13.37 8.55 9.16
N GLN A 57 -13.05 9.68 9.79
CA GLN A 57 -13.15 11.00 9.16
C GLN A 57 -11.86 11.36 8.43
N TYR A 58 -11.95 12.31 7.50
CA TYR A 58 -10.81 12.76 6.72
C TYR A 58 -9.66 13.22 7.62
N ALA A 59 -8.44 12.77 7.26
CA ALA A 59 -7.24 13.41 7.73
C ALA A 59 -7.11 14.82 7.13
N PRO A 60 -6.32 15.73 7.73
CA PRO A 60 -5.97 17.00 7.11
C PRO A 60 -5.37 16.79 5.71
N MET A 61 -5.63 17.70 4.77
CA MET A 61 -5.16 17.58 3.38
C MET A 61 -3.64 17.27 3.26
N PRO A 62 -2.74 17.91 4.03
CA PRO A 62 -1.31 17.58 3.96
C PRO A 62 -0.94 16.23 4.59
N GLY A 63 -1.86 15.57 5.29
CA GLY A 63 -1.64 14.41 6.14
C GLY A 63 -1.61 14.75 7.64
N LEU A 64 -1.76 13.71 8.47
CA LEU A 64 -1.78 13.83 9.93
C LEU A 64 -0.49 14.49 10.46
N PRO A 65 -0.55 15.57 11.26
CA PRO A 65 0.63 16.27 11.77
C PRO A 65 1.62 15.34 12.49
N ARG A 66 1.11 14.41 13.33
CA ARG A 66 1.93 13.41 14.03
C ARG A 66 2.69 12.48 13.08
N LEU A 67 2.07 12.08 11.97
CA LEU A 67 2.68 11.18 10.99
C LEU A 67 3.76 11.93 10.21
N ARG A 68 3.47 13.17 9.78
CA ARG A 68 4.46 14.02 9.10
C ARG A 68 5.70 14.26 9.96
N ALA A 69 5.52 14.58 11.24
CA ALA A 69 6.63 14.76 12.18
C ALA A 69 7.44 13.46 12.37
N ALA A 70 6.77 12.31 12.49
CA ALA A 70 7.43 11.01 12.61
C ALA A 70 8.25 10.65 11.36
N ILE A 71 7.72 10.90 10.17
CA ILE A 71 8.44 10.72 8.89
C ILE A 71 9.66 11.62 8.84
N ALA A 72 9.51 12.92 9.14
CA ALA A 72 10.63 13.87 9.14
C ALA A 72 11.75 13.44 10.09
N ALA A 73 11.39 13.02 11.32
CA ALA A 73 12.36 12.51 12.29
C ALA A 73 13.03 11.20 11.83
N GLN A 74 12.31 10.31 11.15
CA GLN A 74 12.90 9.09 10.59
C GLN A 74 13.88 9.40 9.47
N VAL A 75 13.49 10.27 8.52
CA VAL A 75 14.35 10.67 7.40
C VAL A 75 15.62 11.34 7.93
N ALA A 76 15.51 12.22 8.92
CA ALA A 76 16.68 12.85 9.54
C ALA A 76 17.68 11.85 10.15
N ARG A 77 17.23 10.67 10.61
CA ARG A 77 18.11 9.59 11.09
C ARG A 77 18.76 8.77 9.97
N LEU A 78 18.17 8.79 8.77
CA LEU A 78 18.66 8.04 7.61
C LEU A 78 19.62 8.88 6.76
N GLN A 79 19.67 10.19 6.97
CA GLN A 79 20.63 11.07 6.32
C GLN A 79 22.03 10.86 6.93
N PRO A 80 23.09 10.74 6.11
CA PRO A 80 24.46 10.51 6.57
C PRO A 80 25.00 11.69 7.40
#